data_AF-A0A7C4AV80-F1
#
_entry.id   AF-A0A7C4AV80-F1
#
_cell.length_a   1.000
_cell.length_b   1.000
_cell.length_c   1.000
_cell.angle_alpha   90.00
_cell.angle_beta   90.00
_cell.angle_gamma   90.00
#
_symmetry.space_group_name_H-M   'P 1'
#
loop_
_entity.id
_entity.type
_entity.pdbx_description
1 polymer ?
#
loop_
_entity_poly.entity_id
_entity_poly.type
_entity_poly.pdbx_seq_one_letter_code
_entity_poly.pdbx_strand_id
1 'polypeptide(L)'
;MSDFIKMVSLRLIIGIILLTTNQVIGWGGMALGLYLAKKTKHKIFYLLGVGIYGLSWAMLALGAYLAGPPGLTLAKHFFWRFRRETIILAILLLFFAGSYFWYKYATSRKSKTSG
;
A
#
# COMPACT_ATOMS: atom_id res chain seq x y z
N MET A 1 15.30 -0.85 36.01
CA MET A 1 15.91 0.01 34.97
C MET A 1 15.93 -0.67 33.59
N SER A 2 16.28 -1.96 33.49
CA SER A 2 16.28 -2.75 32.25
C SER A 2 14.92 -2.83 31.54
N ASP A 3 13.84 -3.05 32.28
CA ASP A 3 12.51 -3.31 31.67
C ASP A 3 11.85 -2.02 31.15
N PHE A 4 12.13 -0.89 31.81
CA PHE A 4 11.72 0.42 31.31
C PHE A 4 12.37 0.73 29.95
N ILE A 5 13.67 0.46 29.81
CA ILE A 5 14.40 0.64 28.55
C ILE A 5 13.85 -0.30 27.46
N LYS A 6 13.54 -1.55 27.80
CA LYS A 6 12.90 -2.51 26.88
C LYS A 6 11.49 -2.08 26.44
N MET A 7 10.69 -1.50 27.33
CA MET A 7 9.35 -1.04 26.97
C MET A 7 9.38 0.19 26.07
N VAL A 8 10.31 1.12 26.31
CA VAL A 8 10.52 2.29 25.45
C VAL A 8 10.98 1.85 24.05
N SER A 9 11.89 0.86 23.95
CA SER A 9 12.31 0.33 22.66
C SER A 9 11.20 -0.45 21.95
N LEU A 10 10.40 -1.25 22.67
CA LEU A 10 9.30 -2.01 22.08
C LEU A 10 8.19 -1.09 21.53
N ARG A 11 7.80 -0.06 22.28
CA ARG A 11 6.81 0.94 21.82
C ARG A 11 7.28 1.62 20.53
N LEU A 12 8.56 2.00 20.46
CA LEU A 12 9.15 2.60 19.27
C LEU A 12 9.13 1.65 18.08
N ILE A 13 9.51 0.38 18.27
CA ILE A 13 9.49 -0.66 17.22
C ILE A 13 8.08 -0.86 16.68
N ILE A 14 7.08 -1.02 17.56
CA ILE A 14 5.68 -1.17 17.18
C ILE A 14 5.21 0.07 16.41
N GLY A 15 5.57 1.27 16.88
CA GLY A 15 5.25 2.52 16.20
C GLY A 15 5.79 2.56 14.76
N ILE A 16 7.05 2.19 14.55
CA ILE A 16 7.69 2.14 13.23
C ILE A 16 7.02 1.09 12.33
N ILE A 17 6.70 -0.10 12.87
CA ILE A 17 6.02 -1.15 12.11
C ILE A 17 4.64 -0.67 11.65
N LEU A 18 3.85 -0.05 12.52
CA LEU A 18 2.55 0.52 12.16
C LEU A 18 2.69 1.62 11.09
N LEU A 19 3.70 2.50 11.21
CA LEU A 19 3.97 3.58 10.25
C LEU A 19 4.46 3.10 8.88
N THR A 20 5.13 1.96 8.81
CA THR A 20 5.63 1.41 7.54
C THR A 20 4.62 0.50 6.86
N THR A 21 3.91 -0.33 7.63
CA THR A 21 2.95 -1.31 7.10
C THR A 21 1.60 -0.71 6.71
N ASN A 22 1.18 0.42 7.30
CA ASN A 22 -0.13 1.01 6.98
C ASN A 22 -0.32 1.29 5.49
N GLN A 23 0.70 1.75 4.78
CA GLN A 23 0.56 2.06 3.35
C GLN A 23 0.28 0.79 2.55
N VAL A 24 1.04 -0.27 2.80
CA VAL A 24 0.87 -1.55 2.10
C VAL A 24 -0.50 -2.15 2.41
N ILE A 25 -0.93 -2.12 3.68
CA ILE A 25 -2.23 -2.64 4.10
C ILE A 25 -3.37 -1.81 3.53
N GLY A 26 -3.27 -0.48 3.58
CA GLY A 26 -4.30 0.44 3.09
C GLY A 26 -4.50 0.34 1.59
N TRP A 27 -3.44 0.62 0.82
CA TRP A 27 -3.51 0.59 -0.64
C TRP A 27 -3.73 -0.83 -1.18
N GLY A 28 -3.05 -1.82 -0.60
CA GLY A 28 -3.21 -3.23 -0.99
C GLY A 28 -4.60 -3.76 -0.68
N GLY A 29 -5.14 -3.46 0.51
CA GLY A 29 -6.49 -3.83 0.92
C GLY A 29 -7.57 -3.19 0.05
N MET A 30 -7.42 -1.90 -0.27
CA MET A 30 -8.34 -1.19 -1.16
C MET A 30 -8.31 -1.75 -2.58
N ALA A 31 -7.12 -1.98 -3.14
CA ALA A 31 -6.97 -2.55 -4.48
C ALA A 31 -7.53 -3.97 -4.57
N LEU A 32 -7.25 -4.82 -3.57
CA LEU A 32 -7.78 -6.17 -3.50
C LEU A 32 -9.30 -6.18 -3.33
N GLY A 33 -9.85 -5.33 -2.46
CA GLY A 33 -11.29 -5.19 -2.26
C GLY A 33 -12.01 -4.74 -3.52
N LEU A 34 -11.46 -3.77 -4.25
CA LEU A 34 -11.97 -3.33 -5.55
C LEU A 34 -11.92 -4.43 -6.61
N TYR A 35 -10.81 -5.16 -6.69
CA TYR A 35 -10.66 -6.29 -7.60
C TYR A 35 -11.70 -7.39 -7.33
N LEU A 36 -11.85 -7.79 -6.07
CA LEU A 36 -12.83 -8.80 -5.64
C LEU A 36 -14.27 -8.32 -5.85
N ALA A 37 -14.58 -7.06 -5.56
CA ALA A 37 -15.89 -6.48 -5.83
C ALA A 37 -16.23 -6.52 -7.32
N LYS A 38 -15.26 -6.21 -8.20
CA LYS A 38 -15.45 -6.26 -9.66
C LYS A 38 -15.65 -7.68 -10.16
N LYS A 39 -14.89 -8.65 -9.63
CA LYS A 39 -14.91 -10.06 -10.04
C LYS A 39 -16.18 -10.77 -9.58
N THR A 40 -16.60 -10.55 -8.34
CA THR A 40 -17.71 -11.27 -7.71
C THR A 40 -19.04 -10.54 -7.79
N LYS A 41 -19.04 -9.24 -8.16
CA LYS A 41 -20.21 -8.34 -8.18
C LYS A 41 -20.84 -8.09 -6.81
N HIS A 42 -20.27 -8.59 -5.71
CA HIS A 42 -20.75 -8.32 -4.37
C HIS A 42 -20.18 -7.02 -3.80
N LYS A 43 -21.05 -6.10 -3.42
CA LYS A 43 -20.69 -4.79 -2.85
C LYS A 43 -19.93 -4.89 -1.51
N ILE A 44 -20.05 -6.02 -0.81
CA ILE A 44 -19.38 -6.24 0.47
C ILE A 44 -17.85 -6.13 0.37
N PHE A 45 -17.25 -6.59 -0.73
CA PHE A 45 -15.80 -6.51 -0.92
C PHE A 45 -15.30 -5.08 -1.10
N TYR A 46 -16.13 -4.20 -1.66
CA TYR A 46 -15.82 -2.77 -1.73
C TYR A 46 -15.81 -2.17 -0.32
N LEU A 47 -16.83 -2.46 0.48
CA LEU A 47 -16.90 -1.99 1.88
C LEU A 47 -15.74 -2.53 2.72
N LEU A 48 -15.34 -3.78 2.54
CA LEU A 48 -14.16 -4.35 3.19
C LEU A 48 -12.87 -3.63 2.76
N GLY A 49 -12.69 -3.36 1.47
CA GLY A 49 -11.53 -2.61 0.98
C GLY A 49 -11.45 -1.20 1.57
N VAL A 50 -12.58 -0.47 1.62
CA VAL A 50 -12.68 0.84 2.25
C VAL A 50 -12.45 0.76 3.76
N GLY A 51 -12.96 -0.27 4.42
CA GLY A 51 -12.76 -0.52 5.85
C GLY A 51 -11.29 -0.77 6.19
N ILE A 52 -10.60 -1.62 5.40
CA ILE A 52 -9.16 -1.87 5.56
C ILE A 52 -8.36 -0.58 5.34
N TYR A 53 -8.74 0.22 4.33
CA TYR A 53 -8.13 1.53 4.11
C TYR A 53 -8.33 2.46 5.31
N GLY A 54 -9.55 2.52 5.87
CA GLY A 54 -9.84 3.26 7.10
C GLY A 54 -8.99 2.80 8.29
N LEU A 55 -8.86 1.48 8.50
CA LEU A 55 -8.00 0.92 9.55
C LEU A 55 -6.53 1.30 9.37
N SER A 56 -6.05 1.43 8.13
CA SER A 56 -4.68 1.87 7.86
C SER A 56 -4.41 3.29 8.37
N TRP A 57 -5.41 4.19 8.35
CA TRP A 57 -5.30 5.51 8.95
C TRP A 57 -5.21 5.46 10.48
N ALA A 58 -5.95 4.54 11.12
CA ALA A 58 -5.83 4.31 12.55
C ALA A 58 -4.42 3.78 12.91
N MET A 59 -3.86 2.88 12.09
CA MET A 59 -2.48 2.41 12.25
C MET A 59 -1.46 3.54 12.10
N LEU A 60 -1.66 4.44 11.12
CA LEU A 60 -0.81 5.61 10.92
C LEU A 60 -0.82 6.51 12.17
N ALA A 61 -2.01 6.86 12.68
CA ALA A 61 -2.16 7.71 13.85
C ALA A 61 -1.56 7.06 15.11
N LEU A 62 -1.86 5.78 15.35
CA LEU A 62 -1.34 5.04 16.49
C LEU A 62 0.17 4.83 16.39
N GLY A 63 0.68 4.58 15.18
CA GLY A 63 2.10 4.45 14.91
C GLY A 63 2.86 5.75 15.18
N ALA A 64 2.32 6.89 14.75
CA ALA A 64 2.88 8.21 15.02
C ALA A 64 2.89 8.52 16.53
N TYR A 65 1.81 8.18 17.23
CA TYR A 65 1.71 8.35 18.68
C TYR A 65 2.74 7.50 19.44
N LEU A 66 2.87 6.21 19.09
CA LEU A 66 3.78 5.29 19.76
C LEU A 66 5.27 5.55 19.45
N ALA A 67 5.58 5.99 18.22
CA ALA A 67 6.95 6.26 17.79
C ALA A 67 7.51 7.57 18.38
N GLY A 68 6.63 8.54 18.68
CA GLY A 68 7.02 9.86 19.19
C GLY A 68 7.91 10.67 18.23
N PRO A 69 8.40 11.85 18.64
CA PRO A 69 9.23 12.71 17.80
C PRO A 69 10.51 12.05 17.25
N PRO A 70 11.28 11.26 18.04
CA PRO A 70 12.45 10.56 17.54
C PRO A 70 12.09 9.50 16.49
N GLY A 71 11.04 8.73 16.73
CA GLY A 71 10.58 7.69 15.82
C GLY A 71 9.96 8.24 14.54
N LEU A 72 9.31 9.39 14.58
CA LEU A 72 8.83 10.10 13.37
C LEU A 72 9.98 10.56 12.47
N THR A 73 11.09 11.01 13.06
CA THR A 73 12.28 11.42 12.30
C THR A 73 12.93 10.22 11.61
N LEU A 74 13.07 9.11 12.33
CA LEU A 74 13.59 7.86 11.77
C LEU A 74 12.65 7.27 10.71
N ALA A 75 11.35 7.26 10.98
CA ALA A 75 10.32 6.80 10.05
C ALA A 75 10.32 7.64 8.78
N LYS A 76 10.46 8.98 8.86
CA LYS A 76 10.60 9.85 7.68
C LYS A 76 11.79 9.44 6.81
N HIS A 77 12.92 9.11 7.42
CA HIS A 77 14.12 8.69 6.68
C HIS A 77 13.89 7.37 5.93
N PHE A 78 13.29 6.39 6.61
CA PHE A 78 12.87 5.14 5.99
C PHE A 78 11.82 5.37 4.89
N PHE A 79 10.85 6.24 5.12
CA PHE A 79 9.78 6.54 4.16
C PHE A 79 10.34 7.18 2.90
N TRP A 80 11.30 8.10 3.00
CA TRP A 80 11.94 8.71 1.82
C TRP A 80 12.72 7.68 0.99
N ARG A 81 13.42 6.75 1.64
CA ARG A 81 14.12 5.64 0.98
C ARG A 81 13.11 4.71 0.28
N PHE A 82 12.08 4.28 0.99
CA PHE A 82 11.09 3.33 0.48
C PHE A 82 10.22 3.94 -0.63
N ARG A 83 9.83 5.22 -0.48
CA ARG A 83 9.01 5.95 -1.44
C ARG A 83 9.67 6.03 -2.81
N ARG A 84 10.99 6.22 -2.86
CA ARG A 84 11.74 6.28 -4.13
C ARG A 84 11.63 4.95 -4.89
N GLU A 85 11.89 3.84 -4.20
CA GLU A 85 11.80 2.49 -4.79
C GLU A 85 10.38 2.15 -5.21
N THR A 86 9.37 2.44 -4.37
CA THR A 86 7.97 2.14 -4.69
C THR A 86 7.43 2.96 -5.86
N ILE A 87 7.87 4.22 -6.03
CA ILE A 87 7.46 5.05 -7.16
C ILE A 87 8.08 4.50 -8.45
N ILE A 88 9.36 4.13 -8.43
CA ILE A 88 10.04 3.55 -9.59
C ILE A 88 9.36 2.24 -10.00
N LEU A 89 9.10 1.35 -9.04
CA LEU A 89 8.39 0.10 -9.29
C LEU A 89 6.97 0.32 -9.83
N ALA A 90 6.21 1.28 -9.28
CA ALA A 90 4.87 1.60 -9.76
C ALA A 90 4.89 2.14 -11.20
N ILE A 91 5.84 3.01 -11.55
CA ILE A 91 6.01 3.53 -12.91
C ILE A 91 6.34 2.40 -13.88
N LEU A 92 7.28 1.51 -13.52
CA LEU A 92 7.63 0.35 -14.33
C LEU A 92 6.42 -0.56 -14.55
N LEU A 93 5.66 -0.84 -13.50
CA LEU A 93 4.48 -1.71 -13.57
C LEU A 93 3.38 -1.10 -14.45
N LEU A 94 3.15 0.22 -14.37
CA LEU A 94 2.23 0.93 -15.26
C LEU A 94 2.71 0.92 -16.72
N PHE A 95 4.01 1.09 -16.96
CA PHE A 95 4.60 1.02 -18.30
C PHE A 95 4.44 -0.37 -18.92
N PHE A 96 4.74 -1.43 -18.17
CA PHE A 96 4.56 -2.82 -18.62
C PHE A 96 3.09 -3.16 -18.84
N ALA A 97 2.20 -2.78 -17.92
CA ALA A 97 0.77 -3.00 -18.08
C ALA A 97 0.23 -2.27 -19.32
N GLY A 98 0.57 -0.99 -19.51
CA GLY A 98 0.18 -0.21 -20.67
C GLY A 98 0.68 -0.83 -21.98
N SER A 99 1.94 -1.28 -22.00
CA SER A 99 2.53 -1.96 -23.16
C SER A 99 1.81 -3.28 -23.48
N TYR A 100 1.49 -4.09 -22.46
CA TYR A 100 0.73 -5.34 -22.62
C TYR A 100 -0.69 -5.09 -23.16
N PHE A 101 -1.40 -4.12 -22.59
CA PHE A 101 -2.74 -3.75 -23.06
C PHE A 101 -2.72 -3.20 -24.49
N TRP A 102 -1.72 -2.37 -24.83
CA TRP A 102 -1.54 -1.86 -26.19
C TRP A 102 -1.28 -2.98 -27.19
N TYR A 103 -0.38 -3.91 -26.86
CA TYR A 103 -0.09 -5.07 -27.70
C TYR A 103 -1.35 -5.90 -27.97
N LYS A 104 -2.12 -6.21 -26.93
CA LYS A 104 -3.38 -6.97 -27.05
C LYS A 104 -4.45 -6.22 -27.86
N TYR A 105 -4.52 -4.90 -27.69
CA TYR A 105 -5.45 -4.06 -28.44
C TYR A 105 -5.09 -3.97 -29.93
N ALA A 106 -3.80 -3.82 -30.25
CA ALA A 106 -3.30 -3.75 -31.63
C ALA A 106 -3.51 -5.07 -32.40
N THR A 107 -3.29 -6.22 -31.77
CA THR A 107 -3.55 -7.53 -32.39
C THR A 107 -5.03 -7.78 -32.63
N SER A 108 -5.90 -7.36 -31.70
CA SER A 108 -7.35 -7.46 -31.87
C SER A 108 -7.88 -6.63 -33.05
N ARG A 109 -7.29 -5.45 -33.32
CA ARG A 109 -7.69 -4.62 -34.48
C ARG A 109 -7.32 -5.23 -35.83
N LYS A 110 -6.12 -5.81 -35.98
CA LYS A 110 -5.70 -6.43 -37.25
C LYS A 110 -6.63 -7.56 -37.71
N SER A 111 -7.18 -8.33 -36.77
CA SER A 111 -8.11 -9.43 -37.08
C SER A 111 -9.47 -8.99 -37.65
N LYS A 112 -9.92 -7.76 -37.35
CA LYS A 112 -11.22 -7.23 -37.79
C LYS A 112 -11.19 -6.55 -39.16
N THR A 113 -10.02 -6.16 -39.64
CA THR A 113 -9.86 -5.47 -40.94
C THR A 113 -9.44 -6.40 -42.06
N SER A 114 -9.28 -7.71 -41.79
CA SER A 114 -8.80 -8.72 -42.74
C SER A 114 -9.82 -9.84 -43.01
N GLY A 115 -11.07 -9.69 -42.55
CA GLY A 115 -12.23 -10.51 -42.93
C GLY A 115 -13.36 -9.63 -43.43
#